data_AF-A0A952BJE6-F1
#
_entry.id   AF-A0A952BJE6-F1
#
_cell.length_a   1.000
_cell.length_b   1.000
_cell.length_c   1.000
_cell.angle_alpha   90.00
_cell.angle_beta   90.00
_cell.angle_gamma   90.00
#
_symmetry.space_group_name_H-M   'P 1'
#
loop_
_entity.id
_entity.type
_entity.pdbx_description
1 polymer ?
#
loop_
_entity_poly.entity_id
_entity_poly.type
_entity_poly.pdbx_seq_one_letter_code
_entity_poly.pdbx_strand_id
1 'polypeptide(L)'
;MNIIEKIGKNNSFVIVLEDYYGSGWVNYIYQATENKIVPDRFEKEEIEVSWDYSEYILLFEKDGLKVKIEIDDLGPVSFILKENITQENKQKLREWATIIAEEVEKIKK
;
A
#
# COMPACT_ATOMS: atom_id res chain seq x y z
N MET A 1 5.78 6.01 -13.34
CA MET A 1 5.73 5.33 -12.05
C MET A 1 7.03 5.57 -11.31
N ASN A 2 7.03 6.60 -10.47
CA ASN A 2 8.10 6.83 -9.51
C ASN A 2 7.80 6.08 -8.21
N ILE A 3 8.72 5.19 -7.81
CA ILE A 3 8.68 4.47 -6.53
C ILE A 3 9.82 4.98 -5.67
N ILE A 4 9.50 5.48 -4.47
CA ILE A 4 10.50 6.00 -3.52
C ILE A 4 10.52 5.13 -2.26
N GLU A 5 11.72 4.80 -1.80
CA GLU A 5 11.94 4.17 -0.50
C GLU A 5 12.24 5.22 0.58
N LYS A 6 11.59 5.12 1.73
CA LYS A 6 11.86 5.96 2.90
C LYS A 6 11.83 5.14 4.19
N ILE A 7 12.55 5.63 5.20
CA ILE A 7 12.37 5.14 6.57
C ILE A 7 11.30 5.99 7.23
N GLY A 8 10.19 5.36 7.61
CA GLY A 8 9.05 6.01 8.25
C GLY A 8 9.22 6.15 9.78
N LYS A 9 8.19 6.66 10.44
CA LYS A 9 8.14 6.74 11.91
C LYS A 9 8.29 5.34 12.52
N ASN A 10 8.89 5.27 13.70
CA ASN A 10 9.15 4.01 14.42
C ASN A 10 9.99 3.00 13.62
N ASN A 11 10.93 3.50 12.80
CA ASN A 11 11.84 2.70 11.98
C ASN A 11 11.14 1.78 10.98
N SER A 12 9.93 2.13 10.54
CA SER A 12 9.23 1.37 9.49
C SER A 12 9.94 1.53 8.14
N PHE A 13 9.85 0.50 7.32
CA PHE A 13 10.26 0.59 5.92
C PHE A 13 9.03 0.94 5.07
N VAL A 14 9.15 1.99 4.26
CA VAL A 14 8.02 2.51 3.48
C VAL A 14 8.39 2.65 2.02
N ILE A 15 7.48 2.22 1.16
CA ILE A 15 7.52 2.41 -0.29
C ILE A 15 6.38 3.36 -0.67
N VAL A 16 6.72 4.45 -1.33
CA VAL A 16 5.76 5.47 -1.77
C VAL A 16 5.58 5.35 -3.28
N LEU A 17 4.33 5.28 -3.72
CA LEU A 17 3.98 5.39 -5.13
C LEU A 17 3.60 6.85 -5.42
N GLU A 18 4.56 7.65 -5.89
CA GLU A 18 4.36 9.10 -6.04
C GLU A 18 3.35 9.48 -7.12
N ASP A 19 3.02 8.60 -8.07
CA ASP A 19 2.05 8.93 -9.12
C ASP A 19 0.58 8.69 -8.68
N TYR A 20 0.36 8.19 -7.46
CA TYR A 20 -0.94 7.76 -6.96
C TYR A 20 -1.36 8.63 -5.76
N TYR A 21 -2.15 9.67 -6.02
CA TYR A 21 -2.67 10.60 -5.01
C TYR A 21 -4.18 10.49 -4.83
N GLY A 22 -4.63 10.53 -3.58
CA GLY A 22 -6.05 10.58 -3.20
C GLY A 22 -6.73 9.22 -3.02
N SER A 23 -7.91 9.20 -2.42
CA SER A 23 -8.70 7.96 -2.20
C SER A 23 -9.24 7.31 -3.47
N GLY A 24 -9.18 7.99 -4.63
CA GLY A 24 -9.64 7.44 -5.92
C GLY A 24 -8.97 6.12 -6.32
N TRP A 25 -7.81 5.80 -5.72
CA TRP A 25 -7.05 4.57 -5.99
C TRP A 25 -7.45 3.38 -5.13
N VAL A 26 -8.20 3.60 -4.04
CA VAL A 26 -8.51 2.58 -3.02
C VAL A 26 -9.07 1.30 -3.62
N ASN A 27 -10.09 1.42 -4.47
CA ASN A 27 -10.75 0.25 -5.02
C ASN A 27 -9.86 -0.49 -6.03
N TYR A 28 -9.05 0.24 -6.81
CA TYR A 28 -8.12 -0.38 -7.75
C TYR A 28 -6.98 -1.09 -7.03
N ILE A 29 -6.42 -0.48 -5.98
CA ILE A 29 -5.36 -1.07 -5.15
C ILE A 29 -5.91 -2.29 -4.41
N TYR A 30 -7.12 -2.20 -3.87
CA TYR A 30 -7.79 -3.33 -3.25
C TYR A 30 -7.92 -4.49 -4.24
N GLN A 31 -8.51 -4.26 -5.40
CA GLN A 31 -8.68 -5.30 -6.43
C GLN A 31 -7.34 -5.86 -6.93
N ALA A 32 -6.33 -5.01 -7.17
CA ALA A 32 -5.01 -5.44 -7.59
C ALA A 32 -4.33 -6.33 -6.53
N THR A 33 -4.44 -5.93 -5.25
CA THR A 33 -3.87 -6.71 -4.13
C THR A 33 -4.55 -8.05 -4.01
N GLU A 34 -5.89 -8.08 -3.99
CA GLU A 34 -6.70 -9.29 -3.87
C GLU A 34 -6.41 -10.28 -5.01
N ASN A 35 -6.25 -9.79 -6.25
CA ASN A 35 -6.09 -10.64 -7.43
C ASN A 35 -4.65 -11.04 -7.75
N LYS A 36 -3.66 -10.21 -7.44
CA LYS A 36 -2.25 -10.45 -7.83
C LYS A 36 -1.36 -10.85 -6.68
N ILE A 37 -1.57 -10.26 -5.50
CA ILE A 37 -0.83 -10.64 -4.31
C ILE A 37 -1.49 -11.86 -3.67
N VAL A 38 -2.83 -11.93 -3.70
CA VAL A 38 -3.62 -13.03 -3.13
C VAL A 38 -3.16 -13.28 -1.68
N PRO A 39 -3.40 -12.31 -0.78
CA PRO A 39 -2.97 -12.42 0.60
C PRO A 39 -3.77 -13.48 1.37
N ASP A 40 -3.18 -14.00 2.45
CA ASP A 40 -3.82 -14.95 3.36
C ASP A 40 -4.96 -14.29 4.15
N ARG A 41 -4.81 -12.99 4.43
CA ARG A 41 -5.83 -12.13 5.04
C ARG A 41 -5.79 -10.76 4.41
N PHE A 42 -6.95 -10.17 4.17
CA PHE A 42 -7.05 -8.81 3.63
C PHE A 42 -8.24 -8.05 4.22
N GLU A 43 -7.97 -6.86 4.71
CA GLU A 43 -8.94 -5.98 5.34
C GLU A 43 -8.80 -4.56 4.81
N LYS A 44 -9.94 -3.86 4.72
CA LYS A 44 -10.05 -2.46 4.34
C LYS A 44 -10.70 -1.70 5.48
N GLU A 45 -10.05 -0.63 5.92
CA GLU A 45 -10.53 0.29 6.94
C GLU A 45 -10.62 1.69 6.34
N GLU A 46 -11.72 2.39 6.63
CA GLU A 46 -11.89 3.81 6.32
C GLU A 46 -11.74 4.59 7.63
N ILE A 47 -10.86 5.59 7.62
CA ILE A 47 -10.59 6.49 8.73
C ILE A 47 -11.06 7.87 8.33
N GLU A 48 -12.13 8.33 8.96
CA GLU A 48 -12.56 9.72 8.87
C GLU A 48 -11.63 10.58 9.73
N VAL A 49 -10.88 11.49 9.10
CA VAL A 49 -9.93 12.37 9.80
C VAL A 49 -10.54 13.75 10.02
N SER A 50 -11.28 14.28 9.04
CA SER A 50 -12.09 15.49 9.17
C SER A 50 -13.26 15.51 8.18
N TRP A 51 -14.08 16.58 8.22
CA TRP A 51 -15.32 16.70 7.43
C TRP A 51 -15.12 16.57 5.91
N ASP A 52 -13.93 16.89 5.41
CA ASP A 52 -13.58 16.90 3.97
C ASP A 52 -12.37 16.02 3.64
N TYR A 53 -11.90 15.21 4.59
CA TYR A 53 -10.67 14.44 4.44
C TYR A 53 -10.82 13.05 5.07
N SER A 54 -10.72 12.02 4.22
CA SER A 54 -10.65 10.62 4.66
C SER A 54 -9.31 9.98 4.31
N GLU A 55 -8.93 9.01 5.13
CA GLU A 55 -7.81 8.12 4.89
C GLU A 55 -8.33 6.70 4.76
N TYR A 56 -7.76 5.94 3.84
CA TYR A 56 -8.04 4.52 3.73
C TYR A 56 -6.79 3.73 4.10
N ILE A 57 -7.01 2.70 4.90
CA ILE A 57 -5.98 1.73 5.24
C ILE A 57 -6.39 0.39 4.64
N LEU A 58 -5.46 -0.22 3.93
CA LEU A 58 -5.56 -1.63 3.57
C LEU A 58 -4.54 -2.40 4.40
N LEU A 59 -4.97 -3.44 5.10
CA LEU A 59 -4.12 -4.31 5.91
C LEU A 59 -4.14 -5.69 5.28
N PHE A 60 -2.97 -6.21 4.89
CA PHE A 60 -2.88 -7.57 4.40
C PHE A 60 -1.76 -8.36 5.05
N GLU A 61 -1.98 -9.67 5.14
CA GLU A 61 -0.99 -10.63 5.59
C GLU A 61 -0.72 -11.63 4.47
N LYS A 62 0.55 -11.85 4.16
CA LYS A 62 0.98 -12.89 3.22
C LYS A 62 2.31 -13.47 3.66
N ASP A 63 2.44 -14.80 3.66
CA ASP A 63 3.67 -15.49 4.06
C ASP A 63 4.12 -15.11 5.49
N GLY A 64 3.16 -14.84 6.38
CA GLY A 64 3.39 -14.35 7.74
C GLY A 64 3.90 -12.90 7.85
N LEU A 65 3.95 -12.17 6.73
CA LEU A 65 4.34 -10.77 6.67
C LEU A 65 3.11 -9.87 6.68
N LYS A 66 3.02 -8.98 7.67
CA LYS A 66 1.94 -7.99 7.78
C LYS A 66 2.34 -6.69 7.10
N VAL A 67 1.53 -6.25 6.16
CA VAL A 67 1.74 -5.04 5.38
C VAL A 67 0.55 -4.12 5.53
N LYS A 68 0.85 -2.83 5.67
CA LYS A 68 -0.14 -1.76 5.69
C LYS A 68 0.02 -0.92 4.41
N ILE A 69 -1.09 -0.60 3.76
CA ILE A 69 -1.15 0.39 2.68
C ILE A 69 -1.94 1.57 3.22
N GLU A 70 -1.31 2.75 3.28
CA GLU A 70 -1.94 4.03 3.61
C GLU A 70 -2.27 4.77 2.31
N ILE A 71 -3.53 5.20 2.18
CA ILE A 71 -4.04 5.97 1.05
C ILE A 71 -4.68 7.23 1.61
N ASP A 72 -4.00 8.34 1.41
CA ASP A 72 -4.34 9.67 1.91
C ASP A 72 -5.07 10.44 0.80
N ASP A 73 -6.19 11.10 1.12
CA ASP A 73 -6.97 11.91 0.17
C ASP A 73 -6.17 13.06 -0.48
N LEU A 74 -5.16 13.57 0.21
CA LEU A 74 -4.29 14.67 -0.19
C LEU A 74 -2.84 14.21 -0.44
N GLY A 75 -2.54 12.95 -0.16
CA GLY A 75 -1.19 12.39 -0.14
C GLY A 75 -1.01 11.19 -1.06
N PRO A 76 0.25 10.71 -1.18
CA PRO A 76 0.56 9.58 -2.03
C PRO A 76 0.25 8.25 -1.33
N VAL A 77 0.01 7.21 -2.12
CA VAL A 77 -0.13 5.84 -1.62
C VAL A 77 1.20 5.35 -1.04
N SER A 78 1.16 4.82 0.18
CA SER A 78 2.33 4.33 0.90
C SER A 78 2.15 2.88 1.38
N PHE A 79 3.08 2.00 1.01
CA PHE A 79 3.19 0.63 1.50
C PHE A 79 4.18 0.58 2.66
N ILE A 80 3.78 -0.01 3.78
CA ILE A 80 4.47 0.12 5.05
C ILE A 80 4.68 -1.25 5.68
N LEU A 81 5.94 -1.52 6.01
CA LEU A 81 6.36 -2.64 6.83
C LEU A 81 6.89 -2.13 8.17
N LYS A 82 6.19 -2.43 9.26
CA LYS A 82 6.55 -1.97 10.62
C LYS A 82 7.41 -2.96 11.40
N GLU A 83 7.26 -4.25 11.11
CA GLU A 83 7.89 -5.34 11.86
C GLU A 83 8.68 -6.24 10.92
N ASN A 84 9.57 -7.08 11.47
CA ASN A 84 10.37 -8.04 10.70
C ASN A 84 11.13 -7.41 9.51
N ILE A 85 11.75 -6.25 9.75
CA ILE A 85 12.42 -5.45 8.71
C ILE A 85 13.77 -6.07 8.35
N THR A 86 13.73 -7.13 7.55
CA THR A 86 14.89 -7.80 6.95
C THR A 86 15.06 -7.38 5.50
N GLN A 87 16.24 -7.58 4.90
CA GLN A 87 16.43 -7.28 3.47
C GLN A 87 15.51 -8.10 2.57
N GLU A 88 15.23 -9.35 2.95
CA GLU A 88 14.28 -10.22 2.26
C GLU A 88 12.85 -9.63 2.29
N ASN A 89 12.38 -9.21 3.46
CA ASN A 89 11.02 -8.68 3.60
C ASN A 89 10.87 -7.29 2.96
N LYS A 90 11.93 -6.47 2.95
CA LYS A 90 11.98 -5.23 2.17
C LYS A 90 11.82 -5.51 0.68
N GLN A 91 12.53 -6.53 0.18
CA GLN A 91 12.46 -6.92 -1.22
C GLN A 91 11.06 -7.43 -1.61
N LYS A 92 10.44 -8.27 -0.77
CA LYS A 92 9.04 -8.69 -0.94
C LYS A 92 8.09 -7.51 -1.02
N LEU A 93 8.23 -6.53 -0.12
CA LEU A 93 7.39 -5.33 -0.14
C LEU A 93 7.55 -4.54 -1.46
N ARG A 94 8.78 -4.40 -1.97
CA ARG A 94 9.04 -3.74 -3.27
C ARG A 94 8.35 -4.45 -4.42
N GLU A 95 8.49 -5.77 -4.47
CA GLU A 95 7.88 -6.59 -5.51
C GLU A 95 6.37 -6.44 -5.48
N TRP A 96 5.76 -6.53 -4.30
CA TRP A 96 4.31 -6.38 -4.15
C TRP A 96 3.83 -4.99 -4.51
N ALA A 97 4.50 -3.94 -4.04
CA ALA A 97 4.16 -2.55 -4.40
C ALA A 97 4.25 -2.33 -5.92
N THR A 98 5.28 -2.90 -6.57
CA THR A 98 5.46 -2.81 -8.03
C THR A 98 4.34 -3.55 -8.77
N ILE A 99 4.05 -4.80 -8.38
CA ILE A 99 2.97 -5.61 -8.99
C ILE A 99 1.63 -4.90 -8.88
N ILE A 100 1.30 -4.38 -7.69
CA ILE A 100 0.03 -3.68 -7.47
C ILE A 100 -0.05 -2.45 -8.35
N ALA A 101 1.01 -1.64 -8.38
CA ALA A 101 1.02 -0.40 -9.13
C ALA A 101 0.90 -0.63 -10.66
N GLU A 102 1.62 -1.63 -11.19
CA GLU A 102 1.47 -2.06 -12.58
C GLU A 102 0.06 -2.55 -12.90
N GLU A 103 -0.58 -3.27 -11.97
CA GLU A 103 -1.93 -3.78 -12.19
C GLU A 103 -2.98 -2.67 -12.13
N VAL A 104 -2.84 -1.72 -11.21
CA VAL A 104 -3.71 -0.54 -11.15
C VAL A 104 -3.66 0.25 -12.45
N GLU A 105 -2.48 0.41 -13.06
CA GLU A 105 -2.31 1.08 -14.37
C GLU A 105 -3.00 0.33 -15.52
N LYS A 106 -3.16 -1.00 -15.42
CA LYS A 106 -3.93 -1.78 -16.39
C LYS A 106 -5.42 -1.63 -16.18
N ILE A 107 -5.90 -1.69 -14.94
CA ILE A 107 -7.34 -1.60 -14.62
C ILE A 107 -7.90 -0.22 -14.99
N LYS A 108 -7.09 0.83 -14.87
CA LYS A 108 -7.48 2.20 -15.22
C LYS A 108 -7.72 2.42 -16.73
N LYS A 109 -7.14 1.59 -17.60
CA LYS A 109 -7.21 1.72 -19.07
C LYS A 109 -8.35 0.92 -19.66
#